data_AF-A0A4R2TVS9-F1
#
_entry.id   AF-A0A4R2TVS9-F1
#
_cell.length_a   1.000
_cell.length_b   1.000
_cell.length_c   1.000
_cell.angle_alpha   90.00
_cell.angle_beta   90.00
_cell.angle_gamma   90.00
#
_symmetry.space_group_name_H-M   'P 1'
#
loop_
_entity.id
_entity.type
_entity.pdbx_description
1 polymer ?
#
loop_
_entity_poly.entity_id
_entity_poly.type
_entity_poly.pdbx_seq_one_letter_code
_entity_poly.pdbx_strand_id
1 'polypeptide(L)'
;MRDRVVQQVIVNIIEPIFDPTFHPSSYGYRPNSQHQAVAKAERFMNKYGLGHVVDMDLSKCFDTLDHEIIIEAISERISDSKVLDLIKKFLKSGVMHRDNFCETEIGSPQGGVISPLISNIYLNQFDQKMMDNGIRIVGFADDILISAKDKKTAGDYKTYATKVLEIELKLKVNDMKTKLTSVNEGVAFLGFVIYKRILTVNSKRIKRFKENIRRITRRNSGRKLEEIIKELNPKLRGWINYYRIANIKGFIVGFMGWLRRRLRMIKMKQWKTYKAMHKEMRKLGIKGNGLKMAVTKWKNSNVHIIHQILPNKYFEELGLIDIGTYEVGLLSNYY
;
A
#
# COMPACT_ATOMS: atom_id res chain seq x y z
N MET A 1 -14.07 -12.98 -22.18
CA MET A 1 -15.04 -12.85 -21.06
C MET A 1 -15.42 -14.22 -20.49
N ARG A 2 -15.73 -15.22 -21.34
CA ARG A 2 -16.04 -16.61 -20.91
C ARG A 2 -14.94 -17.24 -20.05
N ASP A 3 -13.66 -17.13 -20.44
CA ASP A 3 -12.56 -17.76 -19.67
C ASP A 3 -12.40 -17.22 -18.25
N ARG A 4 -12.65 -15.93 -18.03
CA ARG A 4 -12.59 -15.34 -16.68
C ARG A 4 -13.73 -15.84 -15.79
N VAL A 5 -14.91 -16.08 -16.36
CA VAL A 5 -16.04 -16.65 -15.64
C VAL A 5 -15.72 -18.10 -15.23
N VAL A 6 -15.19 -18.91 -16.15
CA VAL A 6 -14.81 -20.29 -15.83
C VAL A 6 -13.69 -20.32 -14.79
N GLN A 7 -12.67 -19.46 -14.91
CA GLN A 7 -11.62 -19.33 -13.89
C GLN A 7 -12.18 -18.95 -12.52
N GLN A 8 -13.12 -17.99 -12.46
CA GLN A 8 -13.75 -17.61 -11.19
C GLN A 8 -14.55 -18.76 -10.57
N VAL A 9 -15.27 -19.54 -11.38
CA VAL A 9 -16.01 -20.71 -10.90
C VAL A 9 -15.06 -21.73 -10.30
N ILE A 10 -13.93 -22.00 -10.96
CA ILE A 10 -12.90 -22.90 -10.40
C ILE A 10 -12.39 -22.34 -9.09
N VAL A 11 -11.97 -21.08 -9.04
CA VAL A 11 -11.46 -20.44 -7.81
C VAL A 11 -12.45 -20.61 -6.65
N ASN A 12 -13.74 -20.34 -6.88
CA ASN A 12 -14.76 -20.49 -5.84
C ASN A 12 -14.90 -21.92 -5.30
N ILE A 13 -14.59 -22.93 -6.12
CA ILE A 13 -14.63 -24.35 -5.73
C ILE A 13 -13.34 -24.76 -5.02
N ILE A 14 -12.17 -24.35 -5.54
CA ILE A 14 -10.88 -24.83 -5.04
C ILE A 14 -10.35 -24.03 -3.84
N GLU A 15 -10.63 -22.72 -3.77
CA GLU A 15 -10.13 -21.85 -2.70
C GLU A 15 -10.50 -22.35 -1.29
N PRO A 16 -11.75 -22.79 -1.01
CA PRO A 16 -12.11 -23.34 0.31
C PRO A 16 -11.34 -24.62 0.71
N ILE A 17 -10.78 -25.34 -0.26
CA ILE A 17 -9.99 -26.56 -0.03
C ILE A 17 -8.56 -26.20 0.39
N PHE A 18 -8.00 -25.11 -0.16
CA PHE A 18 -6.62 -24.70 0.08
C PHE A 18 -6.47 -23.64 1.18
N ASP A 19 -7.37 -22.65 1.29
CA ASP A 19 -7.21 -21.52 2.21
C ASP A 19 -7.01 -21.93 3.68
N PRO A 20 -7.69 -22.96 4.22
CA PRO A 20 -7.48 -23.42 5.60
C PRO A 20 -6.08 -24.00 5.87
N THR A 21 -5.35 -24.32 4.80
CA THR A 21 -4.08 -25.05 4.81
C THR A 21 -2.89 -24.11 4.65
N PHE A 22 -3.16 -22.87 4.22
CA PHE A 22 -2.14 -21.87 4.05
C PHE A 22 -1.52 -21.47 5.38
N HIS A 23 -0.24 -21.16 5.33
CA HIS A 23 0.51 -20.70 6.49
C HIS A 23 -0.19 -19.48 7.13
N PRO A 24 -0.32 -19.44 8.47
CA PRO A 24 -1.08 -18.39 9.16
C PRO A 24 -0.45 -16.98 9.06
N SER A 25 0.80 -16.89 8.60
CA SER A 25 1.44 -15.61 8.28
C SER A 25 1.53 -15.33 6.77
N SER A 26 0.75 -16.04 5.96
CA SER A 26 0.59 -15.78 4.53
C SER A 26 -0.69 -14.97 4.30
N TYR A 27 -0.52 -13.71 3.89
CA TYR A 27 -1.58 -12.71 3.83
C TYR A 27 -1.91 -12.27 2.39
N GLY A 28 -1.01 -12.50 1.43
CA GLY A 28 -1.18 -12.06 0.04
C GLY A 28 -2.49 -12.57 -0.56
N TYR A 29 -3.21 -11.70 -1.28
CA TYR A 29 -4.47 -12.03 -1.98
C TYR A 29 -5.62 -12.58 -1.14
N ARG A 30 -5.47 -12.65 0.18
CA ARG A 30 -6.52 -13.05 1.12
C ARG A 30 -7.33 -11.83 1.57
N PRO A 31 -8.61 -12.00 1.92
CA PRO A 31 -9.46 -10.89 2.32
C PRO A 31 -8.93 -10.18 3.59
N ASN A 32 -8.98 -8.84 3.60
CA ASN A 32 -8.69 -7.97 4.75
C ASN A 32 -7.32 -8.17 5.43
N SER A 33 -6.32 -8.60 4.68
CA SER A 33 -5.08 -9.18 5.23
C SER A 33 -3.91 -8.21 5.43
N GLN A 34 -3.91 -7.07 4.73
CA GLN A 34 -2.69 -6.23 4.64
C GLN A 34 -2.29 -5.59 5.98
N HIS A 35 -3.26 -5.08 6.74
CA HIS A 35 -2.98 -4.51 8.07
C HIS A 35 -2.60 -5.60 9.09
N GLN A 36 -3.16 -6.82 8.94
CA GLN A 36 -2.80 -7.97 9.76
C GLN A 36 -1.35 -8.40 9.49
N ALA A 37 -0.91 -8.39 8.22
CA ALA A 37 0.49 -8.66 7.86
C ALA A 37 1.44 -7.66 8.55
N VAL A 38 1.12 -6.37 8.49
CA VAL A 38 1.93 -5.32 9.16
C VAL A 38 1.92 -5.51 10.68
N ALA A 39 0.77 -5.82 11.28
CA ALA A 39 0.65 -6.05 12.71
C ALA A 39 1.44 -7.30 13.16
N LYS A 40 1.39 -8.38 12.38
CA LYS A 40 2.17 -9.61 12.63
C LYS A 40 3.67 -9.35 12.56
N ALA A 41 4.11 -8.63 11.52
CA ALA A 41 5.50 -8.25 11.34
C ALA A 41 6.00 -7.38 12.51
N GLU A 42 5.22 -6.36 12.89
CA GLU A 42 5.54 -5.50 14.03
C GLU A 42 5.62 -6.29 15.34
N ARG A 43 4.70 -7.24 15.56
CA ARG A 43 4.67 -8.10 16.75
C ARG A 43 5.90 -9.01 16.81
N PHE A 44 6.32 -9.64 15.71
CA PHE A 44 7.57 -10.42 15.66
C PHE A 44 8.78 -9.60 16.07
N MET A 45 8.87 -8.38 15.54
CA MET A 45 10.01 -7.52 15.77
C MET A 45 10.03 -6.91 17.18
N ASN A 46 8.92 -6.30 17.62
CA ASN A 46 8.87 -5.49 18.84
C ASN A 46 8.41 -6.27 20.09
N LYS A 47 7.59 -7.32 19.94
CA LYS A 47 7.10 -8.13 21.07
C LYS A 47 7.92 -9.41 21.28
N TYR A 48 8.33 -10.08 20.20
CA TYR A 48 9.09 -11.34 20.27
C TYR A 48 10.61 -11.15 20.15
N GLY A 49 11.10 -9.91 20.06
CA GLY A 49 12.53 -9.61 20.06
C GLY A 49 13.26 -9.99 18.77
N LEU A 50 12.55 -10.22 17.66
CA LEU A 50 13.15 -10.58 16.37
C LEU A 50 13.42 -9.34 15.54
N GLY A 51 14.31 -8.48 16.06
CA GLY A 51 14.54 -7.14 15.53
C GLY A 51 15.36 -7.07 14.23
N HIS A 52 15.90 -8.19 13.75
CA HIS A 52 16.63 -8.28 12.48
C HIS A 52 15.75 -8.95 11.42
N VAL A 53 15.74 -8.40 10.21
CA VAL A 53 14.80 -8.82 9.16
C VAL A 53 15.52 -8.96 7.83
N VAL A 54 15.24 -10.07 7.14
CA VAL A 54 15.49 -10.21 5.71
C VAL A 54 14.22 -9.75 4.99
N ASP A 55 14.32 -8.66 4.25
CA ASP A 55 13.28 -8.16 3.34
C ASP A 55 13.58 -8.79 1.98
N MET A 56 12.82 -9.80 1.57
CA MET A 56 12.98 -10.54 0.33
C MET A 56 11.88 -10.18 -0.67
N ASP A 57 12.27 -9.96 -1.93
CA ASP A 57 11.38 -9.66 -3.04
C ASP A 57 11.67 -10.66 -4.17
N LEU A 58 10.61 -11.25 -4.74
CA LEU A 58 10.73 -12.19 -5.86
C LEU A 58 10.71 -11.44 -7.20
N SER A 59 11.65 -11.78 -8.08
CA SER A 59 11.70 -11.19 -9.42
C SER A 59 10.65 -11.82 -10.33
N LYS A 60 9.67 -11.02 -10.76
CA LYS A 60 8.62 -11.43 -11.71
C LYS A 60 7.92 -12.72 -11.27
N CYS A 61 7.52 -12.81 -10.00
CA CYS A 61 7.01 -14.05 -9.38
C CYS A 61 5.95 -14.78 -10.22
N PHE A 62 4.96 -14.07 -10.76
CA PHE A 62 3.94 -14.69 -11.62
C PHE A 62 4.49 -15.22 -12.94
N ASP A 63 5.54 -14.63 -13.50
CA ASP A 63 6.08 -15.01 -14.81
C ASP A 63 7.01 -16.23 -14.71
N THR A 64 7.40 -16.62 -13.50
CA THR A 64 8.43 -17.65 -13.25
C THR A 64 7.90 -18.88 -12.50
N LEU A 65 6.59 -18.96 -12.24
CA LEU A 65 5.99 -20.13 -11.59
C LEU A 65 6.11 -21.38 -12.47
N ASP A 66 6.70 -22.45 -11.95
CA ASP A 66 6.82 -23.72 -12.66
C ASP A 66 5.48 -24.47 -12.68
N HIS A 67 5.00 -24.85 -13.87
CA HIS A 67 3.69 -25.48 -14.02
C HIS A 67 3.62 -26.86 -13.37
N GLU A 68 4.69 -27.64 -13.41
CA GLU A 68 4.69 -28.98 -12.83
C GLU A 68 4.58 -28.89 -11.31
N ILE A 69 5.33 -27.97 -10.68
CA ILE A 69 5.23 -27.73 -9.23
C ILE A 69 3.83 -27.23 -8.83
N ILE A 70 3.20 -26.37 -9.64
CA ILE A 70 1.81 -25.93 -9.40
C ILE A 70 0.87 -27.13 -9.42
N ILE A 71 0.94 -27.96 -10.47
CA ILE A 71 0.04 -29.09 -10.66
C ILE A 71 0.25 -30.15 -9.59
N GLU A 72 1.50 -30.44 -9.24
CA GLU A 72 1.86 -31.35 -8.15
C GLU A 72 1.19 -30.89 -6.85
N ALA A 73 1.40 -29.62 -6.45
CA ALA A 73 0.82 -29.06 -5.24
C ALA A 73 -0.72 -29.08 -5.23
N ILE A 74 -1.35 -28.87 -6.37
CA ILE A 74 -2.82 -28.94 -6.48
C ILE A 74 -3.29 -30.40 -6.39
N SER A 75 -2.56 -31.32 -7.00
CA SER A 75 -2.93 -32.74 -7.05
C SER A 75 -2.88 -33.43 -5.68
N GLU A 76 -2.11 -32.91 -4.72
CA GLU A 76 -2.09 -33.37 -3.33
C GLU A 76 -3.47 -33.31 -2.65
N ARG A 77 -4.34 -32.40 -3.09
CA ARG A 77 -5.67 -32.18 -2.49
C ARG A 77 -6.83 -32.39 -3.46
N ILE A 78 -6.58 -32.34 -4.76
CA ILE A 78 -7.59 -32.51 -5.80
C ILE A 78 -7.20 -33.69 -6.69
N SER A 79 -7.98 -34.78 -6.60
CA SER A 79 -7.78 -35.98 -7.42
C SER A 79 -8.53 -35.96 -8.76
N ASP A 80 -9.42 -34.99 -8.99
CA ASP A 80 -10.20 -34.91 -10.24
C ASP A 80 -9.33 -34.49 -11.42
N SER A 81 -9.08 -35.44 -12.34
CA SER A 81 -8.25 -35.23 -13.52
C SER A 81 -8.79 -34.16 -14.46
N LYS A 82 -10.10 -33.97 -14.57
CA LYS A 82 -10.70 -32.94 -15.45
C LYS A 82 -10.44 -31.55 -14.92
N VAL A 83 -10.48 -31.37 -13.60
CA VAL A 83 -10.15 -30.10 -12.94
C VAL A 83 -8.68 -29.78 -13.15
N LEU A 84 -7.79 -30.75 -12.91
CA LEU A 84 -6.35 -30.60 -13.13
C LEU A 84 -6.03 -30.27 -14.60
N ASP A 85 -6.65 -30.96 -15.56
CA ASP A 85 -6.47 -30.69 -16.99
C ASP A 85 -6.96 -29.29 -17.37
N LEU A 86 -8.04 -28.81 -16.76
CA LEU A 86 -8.55 -27.46 -17.01
C LEU A 86 -7.60 -26.39 -16.45
N ILE A 87 -7.02 -26.61 -15.26
CA ILE A 87 -6.00 -25.74 -14.69
C ILE A 87 -4.74 -25.74 -15.55
N LYS A 88 -4.26 -26.92 -16.01
CA LYS A 88 -3.15 -27.03 -16.97
C LYS A 88 -3.42 -26.24 -18.24
N LYS A 89 -4.64 -26.33 -18.79
CA LYS A 89 -5.04 -25.53 -19.96
C LYS A 89 -4.96 -24.03 -19.67
N PHE A 90 -5.41 -23.58 -18.50
CA PHE A 90 -5.31 -22.15 -18.14
C PHE A 90 -3.88 -21.67 -17.97
N LEU A 91 -2.99 -22.49 -17.42
CA LEU A 91 -1.57 -22.19 -17.29
C LEU A 91 -0.88 -22.12 -18.68
N LYS A 92 -1.19 -23.05 -19.58
CA LYS A 92 -0.63 -23.10 -20.94
C LYS A 92 -1.21 -22.08 -21.92
N SER A 93 -2.48 -21.70 -21.74
CA SER A 93 -3.18 -20.81 -22.67
C SER A 93 -2.64 -19.38 -22.74
N GLY A 94 -1.64 -19.04 -21.93
CA GLY A 94 -0.86 -17.81 -22.06
C GLY A 94 -1.64 -16.52 -21.85
N VAL A 95 -0.89 -15.42 -21.82
CA VAL A 95 -1.43 -14.06 -21.68
C VAL A 95 -1.44 -13.42 -23.05
N MET A 96 -2.57 -12.83 -23.45
CA MET A 96 -2.60 -11.94 -24.61
C MET A 96 -1.85 -10.64 -24.24
N HIS A 97 -0.63 -10.47 -24.74
CA HIS A 97 0.17 -9.26 -24.51
C HIS A 97 0.28 -8.46 -25.82
N ARG A 98 -0.45 -7.34 -25.91
CA ARG A 98 -0.43 -6.42 -27.07
C ARG A 98 -0.69 -7.12 -28.40
N ASP A 99 -1.83 -7.81 -28.52
CA ASP A 99 -2.33 -8.46 -29.74
C ASP A 99 -1.51 -9.66 -30.26
N ASN A 100 -0.46 -10.10 -29.55
CA ASN A 100 0.23 -11.35 -29.86
C ASN A 100 -0.06 -12.44 -28.82
N PHE A 101 -0.41 -13.62 -29.32
CA PHE A 101 -0.55 -14.84 -28.52
C PHE A 101 0.85 -15.42 -28.28
N CYS A 102 1.25 -15.54 -27.02
CA CYS A 102 2.45 -16.26 -26.63
C CYS A 102 2.03 -17.47 -25.79
N GLU A 103 2.34 -18.68 -26.27
CA GLU A 103 2.32 -19.85 -25.40
C GLU A 103 3.30 -19.63 -24.25
N THR A 104 2.86 -19.89 -23.03
CA THR A 104 3.70 -19.77 -21.84
C THR A 104 4.06 -21.16 -21.34
N GLU A 105 5.34 -21.52 -21.48
CA GLU A 105 5.90 -22.74 -20.86
C GLU A 105 6.12 -22.58 -19.35
N ILE A 106 6.15 -21.34 -18.84
CA ILE A 106 6.39 -20.99 -17.43
C ILE A 106 5.51 -19.79 -17.05
N GLY A 107 5.05 -19.73 -15.80
CA GLY A 107 4.31 -18.63 -15.23
C GLY A 107 2.79 -18.79 -15.24
N SER A 108 2.10 -17.92 -14.52
CA SER A 108 0.64 -17.81 -14.51
C SER A 108 0.23 -16.52 -15.23
N PRO A 109 -0.86 -16.52 -16.02
CA PRO A 109 -1.24 -15.33 -16.75
C PRO A 109 -1.47 -14.13 -15.83
N GLN A 110 -0.66 -13.07 -15.99
CA GLN A 110 -0.83 -11.83 -15.23
C GLN A 110 -2.21 -11.23 -15.54
N GLY A 111 -3.10 -11.22 -14.53
CA GLY A 111 -4.48 -10.76 -14.68
C GLY A 111 -5.52 -11.86 -14.89
N GLY A 112 -5.12 -13.13 -14.88
CA GLY A 112 -6.03 -14.26 -14.69
C GLY A 112 -6.67 -14.22 -13.30
N VAL A 113 -7.95 -14.61 -13.21
CA VAL A 113 -8.69 -14.61 -11.94
C VAL A 113 -8.15 -15.67 -10.98
N ILE A 114 -7.61 -16.75 -11.53
CA ILE A 114 -7.06 -17.89 -10.78
C ILE A 114 -5.61 -17.68 -10.32
N SER A 115 -4.88 -16.76 -10.94
CA SER A 115 -3.44 -16.54 -10.72
C SER A 115 -3.09 -16.21 -9.26
N PRO A 116 -3.84 -15.35 -8.53
CA PRO A 116 -3.58 -15.07 -7.12
C PRO A 116 -3.60 -16.31 -6.23
N LEU A 117 -4.60 -17.19 -6.42
CA LEU A 117 -4.72 -18.42 -5.64
C LEU A 117 -3.58 -19.39 -5.98
N ILE A 118 -3.25 -19.55 -7.27
CA ILE A 118 -2.13 -20.39 -7.71
C ILE A 118 -0.81 -19.93 -7.09
N SER A 119 -0.56 -18.61 -7.06
CA SER A 119 0.63 -18.05 -6.43
C SER A 119 0.70 -18.38 -4.93
N ASN A 120 -0.43 -18.32 -4.22
CA ASN A 120 -0.48 -18.69 -2.81
C ASN A 120 -0.26 -20.20 -2.60
N ILE A 121 -0.86 -21.06 -3.42
CA ILE A 121 -0.63 -22.53 -3.35
C ILE A 121 0.85 -22.84 -3.56
N TYR A 122 1.47 -22.21 -4.55
CA TYR A 122 2.87 -22.38 -4.87
C TYR A 122 3.79 -21.96 -3.72
N LEU A 123 3.61 -20.72 -3.23
CA LEU A 123 4.43 -20.15 -2.16
C LEU A 123 4.16 -20.79 -0.80
N ASN A 124 3.02 -21.46 -0.61
CA ASN A 124 2.76 -22.19 0.63
C ASN A 124 3.82 -23.28 0.88
N GLN A 125 4.38 -23.91 -0.15
CA GLN A 125 5.49 -24.87 0.04
C GLN A 125 6.71 -24.22 0.72
N PHE A 126 7.06 -23.00 0.29
CA PHE A 126 8.10 -22.20 0.95
C PHE A 126 7.69 -21.86 2.38
N ASP A 127 6.47 -21.36 2.57
CA ASP A 127 5.98 -20.92 3.87
C ASP A 127 6.00 -22.06 4.91
N GLN A 128 5.58 -23.26 4.52
CA GLN A 128 5.58 -24.46 5.39
C GLN A 128 7.02 -24.88 5.73
N LYS A 129 7.95 -24.91 4.75
CA LYS A 129 9.36 -25.24 5.02
C LYS A 129 10.01 -24.25 6.00
N MET A 130 9.69 -22.97 5.90
CA MET A 130 10.16 -21.98 6.88
C MET A 130 9.61 -22.30 8.28
N MET A 131 8.32 -22.62 8.37
CA MET A 131 7.67 -23.00 9.63
C MET A 131 8.28 -24.27 10.25
N ASP A 132 8.53 -25.31 9.46
CA ASP A 132 9.12 -26.58 9.90
C ASP A 132 10.54 -26.40 10.47
N ASN A 133 11.27 -25.40 9.98
CA ASN A 133 12.60 -25.03 10.48
C ASN A 133 12.53 -24.00 11.64
N GLY A 134 11.33 -23.67 12.14
CA GLY A 134 11.13 -22.69 13.20
C GLY A 134 11.40 -21.24 12.78
N ILE A 135 11.48 -20.96 11.48
CA ILE A 135 11.76 -19.65 10.91
C ILE A 135 10.46 -18.85 10.82
N ARG A 136 10.44 -17.67 11.45
CA ARG A 136 9.25 -16.81 11.47
C ARG A 136 9.22 -15.88 10.28
N ILE A 137 8.21 -16.06 9.43
CA ILE A 137 7.99 -15.24 8.25
C ILE A 137 6.65 -14.50 8.29
N VAL A 138 6.58 -13.40 7.53
CA VAL A 138 5.34 -12.74 7.13
C VAL A 138 5.39 -12.56 5.62
N GLY A 139 4.49 -13.24 4.90
CA GLY A 139 4.38 -13.18 3.46
C GLY A 139 3.19 -12.33 3.02
N PHE A 140 3.40 -11.47 2.03
CA PHE A 140 2.35 -10.79 1.29
C PHE A 140 2.64 -10.91 -0.21
N ALA A 141 2.20 -12.03 -0.80
CA ALA A 141 2.54 -12.40 -2.17
C ALA A 141 4.06 -12.51 -2.36
N ASP A 142 4.64 -11.66 -3.21
CA ASP A 142 6.06 -11.61 -3.55
C ASP A 142 6.94 -10.86 -2.54
N ASP A 143 6.34 -10.14 -1.59
CA ASP A 143 7.02 -9.39 -0.51
C ASP A 143 7.04 -10.27 0.77
N ILE A 144 8.22 -10.78 1.12
CA ILE A 144 8.42 -11.73 2.22
C ILE A 144 9.37 -11.13 3.26
N LEU A 145 8.92 -11.03 4.50
CA LEU A 145 9.77 -10.67 5.63
C LEU A 145 10.15 -11.91 6.44
N ILE A 146 11.44 -12.15 6.61
CA ILE A 146 11.97 -13.21 7.48
C ILE A 146 12.58 -12.58 8.73
N SER A 147 12.02 -12.91 9.90
CA SER A 147 12.42 -12.31 11.18
C SER A 147 13.43 -13.17 11.93
N ALA A 148 14.47 -12.54 12.48
CA ALA A 148 15.56 -13.19 13.20
C ALA A 148 15.98 -12.37 14.44
N LYS A 149 16.62 -13.04 15.40
CA LYS A 149 17.07 -12.43 16.65
C LYS A 149 18.31 -11.53 16.47
N ASP A 150 19.19 -11.88 15.53
CA ASP A 150 20.46 -11.20 15.29
C ASP A 150 20.84 -11.24 13.79
N LYS A 151 21.83 -10.41 13.42
CA LYS A 151 22.27 -10.23 12.04
C LYS A 151 22.84 -11.51 11.42
N LYS A 152 23.56 -12.33 12.18
CA LYS A 152 24.15 -13.58 11.69
C LYS A 152 23.06 -14.58 11.37
N THR A 153 22.16 -14.83 12.31
CA THR A 153 20.98 -15.70 12.12
C THR A 153 20.14 -15.24 10.93
N ALA A 154 19.94 -13.93 10.74
CA ALA A 154 19.24 -13.41 9.58
C ALA A 154 19.95 -13.73 8.25
N GLY A 155 21.29 -13.70 8.23
CA GLY A 155 22.10 -14.12 7.08
C GLY A 155 21.96 -15.62 6.78
N ASP A 156 21.98 -16.46 7.82
CA ASP A 156 21.79 -17.91 7.68
C ASP A 156 20.39 -18.23 7.13
N TYR A 157 19.35 -17.56 7.66
CA TYR A 157 17.98 -17.69 7.14
C TYR A 157 17.84 -17.19 5.70
N LYS A 158 18.52 -16.09 5.33
CA LYS A 158 18.54 -15.62 3.94
C LYS A 158 19.09 -16.70 3.01
N THR A 159 20.24 -17.30 3.36
CA THR A 159 20.87 -18.35 2.54
C THR A 159 19.95 -19.56 2.38
N TYR A 160 19.33 -20.02 3.48
CA TYR A 160 18.38 -21.13 3.43
C TYR A 160 17.15 -20.80 2.59
N ALA A 161 16.53 -19.64 2.82
CA ALA A 161 15.35 -19.20 2.08
C ALA A 161 15.63 -19.05 0.58
N THR A 162 16.77 -18.46 0.21
CA THR A 162 17.19 -18.37 -1.20
C THR A 162 17.37 -19.77 -1.80
N LYS A 163 18.00 -20.72 -1.09
CA LYS A 163 18.13 -22.10 -1.58
C LYS A 163 16.77 -22.73 -1.88
N VAL A 164 15.81 -22.61 -0.96
CA VAL A 164 14.46 -23.17 -1.15
C VAL A 164 13.77 -22.50 -2.34
N LEU A 165 13.80 -21.17 -2.42
CA LEU A 165 13.15 -20.43 -3.49
C LEU A 165 13.75 -20.72 -4.87
N GLU A 166 15.08 -20.73 -4.99
CA GLU A 166 15.75 -20.84 -6.29
C GLU A 166 15.99 -22.27 -6.76
N ILE A 167 16.32 -23.19 -5.85
CA ILE A 167 16.63 -24.58 -6.23
C ILE A 167 15.38 -25.44 -6.22
N GLU A 168 14.58 -25.38 -5.16
CA GLU A 168 13.44 -26.27 -5.00
C GLU A 168 12.21 -25.73 -5.74
N LEU A 169 11.95 -24.43 -5.59
CA LEU A 169 10.79 -23.76 -6.21
C LEU A 169 11.13 -23.06 -7.53
N LYS A 170 12.37 -23.12 -8.02
CA LYS A 170 12.79 -22.55 -9.32
C LYS A 170 12.41 -21.08 -9.54
N LEU A 171 12.22 -20.31 -8.47
CA LEU A 171 11.97 -18.87 -8.51
C LEU A 171 13.28 -18.10 -8.52
N LYS A 172 13.24 -16.83 -8.91
CA LYS A 172 14.42 -15.96 -8.86
C LYS A 172 14.27 -14.89 -7.80
N VAL A 173 15.21 -14.81 -6.87
CA VAL A 173 15.22 -13.75 -5.85
C VAL A 173 15.71 -12.44 -6.49
N ASN A 174 15.14 -11.31 -6.08
CA ASN A 174 15.60 -10.00 -6.50
C ASN A 174 16.72 -9.51 -5.57
N ASP A 175 17.98 -9.80 -5.90
CA ASP A 175 19.12 -9.41 -5.05
C ASP A 175 19.25 -7.90 -4.83
N MET A 176 18.84 -7.07 -5.79
CA MET A 176 18.92 -5.61 -5.65
C MET A 176 17.92 -5.05 -4.64
N LYS A 177 16.76 -5.69 -4.50
CA LYS A 177 15.74 -5.30 -3.53
C LYS A 177 15.88 -6.04 -2.21
N THR A 178 16.42 -7.26 -2.25
CA THR A 178 16.59 -8.10 -1.08
C THR A 178 17.65 -7.52 -0.17
N LYS A 179 17.28 -7.20 1.07
CA LYS A 179 18.18 -6.54 2.02
C LYS A 179 18.06 -7.11 3.41
N LEU A 180 19.17 -7.07 4.12
CA LEU A 180 19.22 -7.31 5.55
C LEU A 180 19.06 -5.97 6.26
N THR A 181 18.08 -5.85 7.14
CA THR A 181 17.85 -4.62 7.91
C THR A 181 17.42 -4.92 9.34
N SER A 182 17.11 -3.89 10.11
CA SER A 182 16.64 -4.02 11.48
C SER A 182 15.62 -2.95 11.85
N VAL A 183 14.90 -3.16 12.95
CA VAL A 183 14.00 -2.16 13.54
C VAL A 183 14.65 -0.84 13.92
N ASN A 184 15.98 -0.81 14.09
CA ASN A 184 16.71 0.42 14.38
C ASN A 184 16.86 1.30 13.13
N GLU A 185 17.00 0.67 11.96
CA GLU A 185 17.11 1.34 10.65
C GLU A 185 15.73 1.65 10.05
N GLY A 186 14.73 0.84 10.41
CA GLY A 186 13.36 0.93 9.92
C GLY A 186 13.08 -0.09 8.82
N VAL A 187 12.17 -1.02 9.10
CA VAL A 187 11.79 -2.08 8.15
C VAL A 187 10.61 -1.59 7.33
N ALA A 188 10.83 -1.34 6.03
CA ALA A 188 9.78 -0.90 5.12
C ALA A 188 8.94 -2.09 4.68
N PHE A 189 7.62 -2.03 4.83
CA PHE A 189 6.72 -3.13 4.45
C PHE A 189 5.34 -2.59 4.09
N LEU A 190 4.78 -2.99 2.95
CA LEU A 190 3.41 -2.67 2.51
C LEU A 190 3.01 -1.18 2.63
N GLY A 191 3.97 -0.27 2.41
CA GLY A 191 3.77 1.19 2.49
C GLY A 191 3.99 1.82 3.86
N PHE A 192 4.33 1.01 4.86
CA PHE A 192 4.70 1.43 6.21
C PHE A 192 6.21 1.31 6.42
N VAL A 193 6.69 1.84 7.55
CA VAL A 193 8.03 1.59 8.09
C VAL A 193 7.90 1.27 9.57
N ILE A 194 8.38 0.10 9.95
CA ILE A 194 8.35 -0.43 11.31
C ILE A 194 9.68 -0.09 11.99
N TYR A 195 9.61 0.72 13.02
CA TYR A 195 10.71 1.01 13.94
C TYR A 195 10.45 0.36 15.29
N LYS A 196 11.45 0.44 16.19
CA LYS A 196 11.26 0.05 17.58
C LYS A 196 10.11 0.82 18.22
N ARG A 197 9.01 0.13 18.55
CA ARG A 197 7.78 0.66 19.19
C ARG A 197 7.03 1.75 18.40
N ILE A 198 7.37 2.00 17.14
CA ILE A 198 6.73 3.06 16.34
C ILE A 198 6.48 2.53 14.93
N LEU A 199 5.23 2.65 14.46
CA LEU A 199 4.87 2.42 13.06
C LEU A 199 4.66 3.77 12.37
N THR A 200 5.33 4.01 11.25
CA THR A 200 5.12 5.22 10.44
C THR A 200 4.80 4.89 8.99
N VAL A 201 4.47 5.90 8.19
CA VAL A 201 4.20 5.75 6.76
C VAL A 201 5.49 6.00 5.98
N ASN A 202 5.72 5.17 4.97
CA ASN A 202 6.88 5.32 4.09
C ASN A 202 6.91 6.72 3.44
N SER A 203 8.05 7.40 3.53
CA SER A 203 8.23 8.77 3.03
C SER A 203 7.90 8.90 1.53
N LYS A 204 8.16 7.87 0.72
CA LYS A 204 7.79 7.83 -0.71
C LYS A 204 6.27 7.83 -0.91
N ARG A 205 5.50 7.20 -0.01
CA ARG A 205 4.02 7.21 -0.06
C ARG A 205 3.48 8.58 0.35
N ILE A 206 4.04 9.19 1.39
CA ILE A 206 3.73 10.58 1.80
C ILE A 206 4.01 11.56 0.65
N LYS A 207 5.18 11.45 0.01
CA LYS A 207 5.58 12.32 -1.11
C LYS A 207 4.60 12.22 -2.27
N ARG A 208 4.29 10.98 -2.71
CA ARG A 208 3.31 10.71 -3.77
C ARG A 208 1.92 11.26 -3.43
N PHE A 209 1.47 11.10 -2.18
CA PHE A 209 0.20 11.65 -1.75
C PHE A 209 0.20 13.18 -1.83
N LYS A 210 1.22 13.85 -1.28
CA LYS A 210 1.36 15.32 -1.39
C LYS A 210 1.42 15.79 -2.85
N GLU A 211 2.08 15.05 -3.74
CA GLU A 211 2.12 15.36 -5.18
C GLU A 211 0.75 15.25 -5.85
N ASN A 212 -0.02 14.20 -5.55
CA ASN A 212 -1.39 14.07 -6.02
C ASN A 212 -2.24 15.28 -5.58
N ILE A 213 -2.18 15.63 -4.29
CA ILE A 213 -2.88 16.79 -3.74
C ILE A 213 -2.44 18.09 -4.42
N ARG A 214 -1.15 18.26 -4.73
CA ARG A 214 -0.65 19.42 -5.49
C ARG A 214 -1.24 19.51 -6.90
N ARG A 215 -1.48 18.37 -7.56
CA ARG A 215 -2.09 18.32 -8.91
C ARG A 215 -3.56 18.75 -8.87
N ILE A 216 -4.31 18.32 -7.85
CA ILE A 216 -5.71 18.73 -7.64
C ILE A 216 -5.79 20.22 -7.29
N THR A 217 -4.91 20.67 -6.39
CA THR A 217 -4.85 22.07 -5.91
C THR A 217 -3.92 22.95 -6.75
N ARG A 218 -4.02 22.85 -8.08
CA ARG A 218 -3.28 23.74 -9.00
C ARG A 218 -3.77 25.17 -8.84
N ARG A 219 -2.82 26.11 -8.72
CA ARG A 219 -3.10 27.53 -8.44
C ARG A 219 -3.79 28.26 -9.60
N ASN A 220 -3.63 27.79 -10.83
CA ASN A 220 -4.12 28.46 -12.05
C ASN A 220 -5.30 27.70 -12.69
N SER A 221 -6.09 26.95 -11.93
CA SER A 221 -7.12 26.07 -12.50
C SER A 221 -8.41 26.78 -12.93
N GLY A 222 -8.70 27.98 -12.42
CA GLY A 222 -9.98 28.68 -12.65
C GLY A 222 -11.21 28.03 -12.00
N ARG A 223 -11.06 26.85 -11.41
CA ARG A 223 -12.13 26.04 -10.81
C ARG A 223 -12.65 26.64 -9.51
N LYS A 224 -13.93 26.39 -9.21
CA LYS A 224 -14.55 26.73 -7.92
C LYS A 224 -13.91 25.92 -6.79
N LEU A 225 -13.87 26.50 -5.59
CA LEU A 225 -13.15 25.87 -4.48
C LEU A 225 -13.88 24.62 -3.98
N GLU A 226 -15.20 24.65 -4.03
CA GLU A 226 -16.15 23.59 -3.70
C GLU A 226 -15.90 22.35 -4.57
N GLU A 227 -15.67 22.52 -5.87
CA GLU A 227 -15.35 21.43 -6.80
C GLU A 227 -13.99 20.80 -6.48
N ILE A 228 -13.00 21.62 -6.14
CA ILE A 228 -11.67 21.15 -5.73
C ILE A 228 -11.80 20.35 -4.43
N ILE A 229 -12.56 20.84 -3.46
CA ILE A 229 -12.78 20.16 -2.18
C ILE A 229 -13.52 18.83 -2.39
N LYS A 230 -14.55 18.81 -3.24
CA LYS A 230 -15.29 17.59 -3.59
C LYS A 230 -14.37 16.51 -4.19
N GLU A 231 -13.40 16.90 -5.01
CA GLU A 231 -12.39 15.99 -5.56
C GLU A 231 -11.34 15.54 -4.53
N LEU A 232 -10.95 16.43 -3.60
CA LEU A 232 -9.98 16.12 -2.54
C LEU A 232 -10.53 15.12 -1.52
N ASN A 233 -11.78 15.28 -1.10
CA ASN A 233 -12.36 14.55 0.02
C ASN A 233 -12.22 13.02 -0.10
N PRO A 234 -12.58 12.36 -1.22
CA PRO A 234 -12.39 10.92 -1.37
C PRO A 234 -10.92 10.49 -1.25
N LYS A 235 -9.98 11.30 -1.76
CA LYS A 235 -8.54 11.00 -1.69
C LYS A 235 -8.02 11.13 -0.26
N LEU A 236 -8.48 12.14 0.47
CA LEU A 236 -8.17 12.33 1.88
C LEU A 236 -8.70 11.17 2.74
N ARG A 237 -9.98 10.80 2.57
CA ARG A 237 -10.62 9.68 3.30
C ARG A 237 -9.92 8.36 3.02
N GLY A 238 -9.69 8.03 1.75
CA GLY A 238 -9.03 6.79 1.37
C GLY A 238 -7.63 6.68 1.96
N TRP A 239 -6.87 7.78 1.93
CA TRP A 239 -5.53 7.81 2.49
C TRP A 239 -5.53 7.60 4.02
N ILE A 240 -6.38 8.34 4.76
CA ILE A 240 -6.41 8.20 6.23
C ILE A 240 -6.97 6.83 6.66
N ASN A 241 -7.99 6.30 5.99
CA ASN A 241 -8.58 5.01 6.34
C ASN A 241 -7.57 3.85 6.25
N TYR A 242 -6.65 3.93 5.30
CA TYR A 242 -5.57 2.97 5.16
C TYR A 242 -4.43 3.23 6.15
N TYR A 243 -3.92 4.46 6.22
CA TYR A 243 -2.73 4.76 7.03
C TYR A 243 -3.00 5.04 8.51
N ARG A 244 -4.27 5.04 8.97
CA ARG A 244 -4.62 5.29 10.38
C ARG A 244 -4.03 4.28 11.37
N ILE A 245 -3.60 3.10 10.91
CA ILE A 245 -2.90 2.15 11.79
C ILE A 245 -1.54 2.68 12.27
N ALA A 246 -0.93 3.61 11.55
CA ALA A 246 0.37 4.18 11.86
C ALA A 246 0.29 5.37 12.85
N ASN A 247 1.39 5.62 13.56
CA ASN A 247 1.55 6.73 14.50
C ASN A 247 1.85 8.04 13.74
N ILE A 248 0.84 8.63 13.09
CA ILE A 248 0.99 9.78 12.18
C ILE A 248 0.25 11.05 12.62
N LYS A 249 -0.16 11.18 13.88
CA LYS A 249 -0.97 12.32 14.37
C LYS A 249 -0.30 13.67 14.10
N GLY A 250 1.00 13.80 14.38
CA GLY A 250 1.75 15.02 14.09
C GLY A 250 1.80 15.35 12.60
N PHE A 251 1.98 14.33 11.75
CA PHE A 251 2.00 14.50 10.30
C PHE A 251 0.64 14.98 9.77
N ILE A 252 -0.47 14.37 10.17
CA ILE A 252 -1.80 14.72 9.64
C ILE A 252 -2.23 16.14 10.04
N VAL A 253 -1.92 16.57 11.27
CA VAL A 253 -2.18 17.94 11.72
C VAL A 253 -1.41 18.96 10.88
N GLY A 254 -0.09 18.73 10.69
CA GLY A 254 0.73 19.58 9.84
C GLY A 254 0.31 19.55 8.37
N PHE A 255 -0.08 18.38 7.86
CA PHE A 255 -0.59 18.22 6.51
C PHE A 255 -1.89 18.99 6.27
N MET A 256 -2.84 18.96 7.22
CA MET A 256 -4.09 19.70 7.12
C MET A 256 -3.87 21.22 7.13
N GLY A 257 -2.93 21.71 7.95
CA GLY A 257 -2.48 23.10 7.88
C GLY A 257 -1.90 23.46 6.51
N TRP A 258 -1.04 22.61 5.96
CA TRP A 258 -0.48 22.79 4.61
C TRP A 258 -1.57 22.77 3.53
N LEU A 259 -2.53 21.85 3.59
CA LEU A 259 -3.64 21.75 2.64
C LEU A 259 -4.51 23.00 2.67
N ARG A 260 -4.95 23.44 3.85
CA ARG A 260 -5.73 24.68 4.00
C ARG A 260 -4.97 25.88 3.44
N ARG A 261 -3.66 25.97 3.67
CA ARG A 261 -2.81 27.01 3.05
C ARG A 261 -2.83 26.96 1.51
N ARG A 262 -2.89 25.77 0.91
CA ARG A 262 -3.04 25.63 -0.56
C ARG A 262 -4.38 26.12 -1.06
N LEU A 263 -5.45 25.79 -0.36
CA LEU A 263 -6.81 26.25 -0.69
C LEU A 263 -6.93 27.78 -0.54
N ARG A 264 -6.36 28.35 0.53
CA ARG A 264 -6.21 29.82 0.69
C ARG A 264 -5.55 30.43 -0.53
N MET A 265 -4.44 29.85 -1.00
CA MET A 265 -3.72 30.39 -2.14
C MET A 265 -4.54 30.34 -3.44
N ILE A 266 -5.37 29.32 -3.65
CA ILE A 266 -6.27 29.27 -4.80
C ILE A 266 -7.28 30.43 -4.73
N LYS A 267 -7.93 30.61 -3.58
CA LYS A 267 -8.89 31.70 -3.38
C LYS A 267 -8.24 33.07 -3.53
N MET A 268 -7.04 33.25 -2.98
CA MET A 268 -6.28 34.49 -3.12
C MET A 268 -5.93 34.80 -4.58
N LYS A 269 -5.56 33.78 -5.38
CA LYS A 269 -5.34 33.98 -6.82
C LYS A 269 -6.62 34.35 -7.57
N GLN A 270 -7.77 33.81 -7.19
CA GLN A 270 -9.06 34.16 -7.78
C GLN A 270 -9.44 35.62 -7.54
N TRP A 271 -8.98 36.24 -6.44
CA TRP A 271 -9.18 37.67 -6.22
C TRP A 271 -8.47 38.55 -7.25
N LYS A 272 -7.40 38.07 -7.89
CA LYS A 272 -6.53 38.77 -8.87
C LYS A 272 -5.80 40.01 -8.31
N THR A 273 -6.47 40.82 -7.50
CA THR A 273 -6.00 42.08 -6.94
C THR A 273 -6.30 42.17 -5.44
N TYR A 274 -5.54 42.99 -4.71
CA TYR A 274 -5.79 43.28 -3.30
C TYR A 274 -7.15 43.97 -3.07
N LYS A 275 -7.70 44.66 -4.08
CA LYS A 275 -9.00 45.35 -3.97
C LYS A 275 -10.14 44.36 -3.76
N ALA A 276 -10.13 43.23 -4.46
CA ALA A 276 -11.12 42.16 -4.28
C ALA A 276 -10.98 41.50 -2.90
N MET A 277 -9.76 41.29 -2.42
CA MET A 277 -9.52 40.86 -1.03
C MET A 277 -10.11 41.84 -0.02
N HIS A 278 -9.88 43.14 -0.18
CA HIS A 278 -10.44 44.17 0.72
C HIS A 278 -11.97 44.21 0.68
N LYS A 279 -12.60 43.88 -0.46
CA LYS A 279 -14.05 43.73 -0.54
C LYS A 279 -14.54 42.60 0.36
N GLU A 280 -13.87 41.45 0.35
CA GLU A 280 -14.20 40.33 1.25
C GLU A 280 -13.93 40.69 2.72
N MET A 281 -12.83 41.40 3.03
CA MET A 281 -12.57 41.89 4.40
C MET A 281 -13.72 42.75 4.93
N ARG A 282 -14.23 43.69 4.11
CA ARG A 282 -15.35 44.54 4.49
C ARG A 282 -16.64 43.75 4.72
N LYS A 283 -16.91 42.74 3.89
CA LYS A 283 -18.07 41.86 4.08
C LYS A 283 -18.03 41.11 5.41
N LEU A 284 -16.83 40.72 5.85
CA LEU A 284 -16.60 40.03 7.11
C LEU A 284 -16.46 40.97 8.32
N GLY A 285 -16.61 42.29 8.14
CA GLY A 285 -16.47 43.27 9.22
C GLY A 285 -15.05 43.43 9.78
N ILE A 286 -14.02 42.93 9.08
CA ILE A 286 -12.63 42.97 9.54
C ILE A 286 -12.08 44.40 9.38
N LYS A 287 -11.80 45.08 10.50
CA LYS A 287 -11.24 46.44 10.57
C LYS A 287 -9.70 46.40 10.77
N GLY A 288 -8.93 47.19 10.02
CA GLY A 288 -7.47 47.29 10.14
C GLY A 288 -6.73 47.66 8.84
N ASN A 289 -5.44 47.99 8.94
CA ASN A 289 -4.59 48.41 7.80
C ASN A 289 -4.37 47.28 6.81
N GLY A 290 -5.28 47.18 5.83
CA GLY A 290 -5.14 46.39 4.61
C GLY A 290 -3.96 46.89 3.78
N LEU A 291 -2.74 46.54 4.20
CA LEU A 291 -1.54 46.76 3.42
C LEU A 291 -1.77 46.13 2.04
N LYS A 292 -1.49 46.92 0.99
CA LYS A 292 -1.52 46.43 -0.40
C LYS A 292 -0.59 45.22 -0.47
N MET A 293 -1.16 44.03 -0.61
CA MET A 293 -0.38 42.79 -0.70
C MET A 293 -0.61 42.08 -2.03
N ALA A 294 0.45 41.43 -2.51
CA ALA A 294 0.34 40.56 -3.66
C ALA A 294 -0.46 39.29 -3.31
N VAL A 295 -1.71 39.22 -3.77
CA VAL A 295 -2.60 38.06 -3.57
C VAL A 295 -2.20 36.85 -4.42
N THR A 296 -1.12 36.95 -5.21
CA THR A 296 -0.59 35.88 -6.06
C THR A 296 0.63 35.17 -5.47
N LYS A 297 1.28 35.73 -4.43
CA LYS A 297 2.51 35.22 -3.84
C LYS A 297 2.23 34.20 -2.72
N TRP A 298 2.86 33.02 -2.81
CA TRP A 298 2.70 31.93 -1.82
C TRP A 298 3.03 32.34 -0.38
N LYS A 299 4.04 33.19 -0.17
CA LYS A 299 4.40 33.66 1.17
C LYS A 299 3.25 34.37 1.87
N ASN A 300 2.42 35.09 1.10
CA ASN A 300 1.30 35.86 1.64
C ASN A 300 0.09 34.98 2.01
N SER A 301 0.06 33.70 1.64
CA SER A 301 -1.00 32.78 2.09
C SER A 301 -0.94 32.41 3.56
N ASN A 302 0.15 32.77 4.25
CA ASN A 302 0.45 32.41 5.63
C ASN A 302 0.66 33.66 6.50
N VAL A 303 -0.22 34.65 6.33
CA VAL A 303 -0.23 35.87 7.14
C VAL A 303 -1.53 35.94 7.93
N HIS A 304 -1.48 36.58 9.10
CA HIS A 304 -2.60 36.63 10.03
C HIS A 304 -3.89 37.15 9.39
N ILE A 305 -3.82 38.20 8.56
CA ILE A 305 -5.01 38.77 7.92
C ILE A 305 -5.69 37.79 6.94
N ILE A 306 -4.93 36.97 6.21
CA ILE A 306 -5.51 35.91 5.36
C ILE A 306 -6.15 34.82 6.21
N HIS A 307 -5.59 34.55 7.41
CA HIS A 307 -6.16 33.61 8.37
C HIS A 307 -7.50 34.07 8.92
N GLN A 308 -7.67 35.38 9.13
CA GLN A 308 -8.95 35.99 9.49
C GLN A 308 -9.96 35.99 8.35
N ILE A 309 -9.55 36.28 7.10
CA ILE A 309 -10.48 36.32 5.95
C ILE A 309 -10.97 34.92 5.56
N LEU A 310 -10.10 33.91 5.64
CA LEU A 310 -10.40 32.54 5.21
C LEU A 310 -10.19 31.56 6.37
N PRO A 311 -10.87 31.68 7.53
CA PRO A 311 -10.59 30.84 8.70
C PRO A 311 -10.74 29.34 8.39
N ASN A 312 -10.28 28.45 9.27
CA ASN A 312 -10.43 27.01 9.03
C ASN A 312 -11.91 26.63 8.84
N LYS A 313 -12.80 27.26 9.63
CA LYS A 313 -14.26 27.16 9.53
C LYS A 313 -14.80 27.45 8.12
N TYR A 314 -14.21 28.40 7.39
CA TYR A 314 -14.61 28.66 5.99
C TYR A 314 -14.44 27.42 5.11
N PHE A 315 -13.36 26.64 5.28
CA PHE A 315 -13.17 25.42 4.48
C PHE A 315 -14.06 24.27 4.95
N GLU A 316 -14.36 24.21 6.25
CA GLU A 316 -15.30 23.24 6.84
C GLU A 316 -16.72 23.47 6.31
N GLU A 317 -17.17 24.73 6.23
CA GLU A 317 -18.46 25.12 5.64
C GLU A 317 -18.56 24.76 4.14
N LEU A 318 -17.43 24.78 3.42
CA LEU A 318 -17.34 24.27 2.05
C LEU A 318 -17.26 22.74 1.94
N GLY A 319 -17.33 22.03 3.08
CA GLY A 319 -17.34 20.58 3.16
C GLY A 319 -15.96 19.93 3.15
N LEU A 320 -14.87 20.65 3.42
CA LEU A 320 -13.54 20.04 3.55
C LEU A 320 -13.51 19.16 4.80
N ILE A 321 -13.21 17.87 4.61
CA ILE A 321 -13.01 16.98 5.76
C ILE A 321 -11.70 17.31 6.48
N ASP A 322 -11.70 17.19 7.80
CA ASP A 322 -10.47 17.24 8.59
C ASP A 322 -10.01 15.82 8.94
N ILE A 323 -8.99 15.31 8.24
CA ILE A 323 -8.42 14.00 8.56
C ILE A 323 -7.63 14.02 9.88
N GLY A 324 -7.34 15.20 10.44
CA GLY A 324 -6.70 15.37 11.73
C GLY A 324 -7.58 14.96 12.91
N THR A 325 -8.90 14.85 12.74
CA THR A 325 -9.81 14.38 13.80
C THR A 325 -9.83 12.86 13.93
N TYR A 326 -9.34 12.13 12.93
CA TYR A 326 -9.33 10.68 12.94
C TYR A 326 -8.40 10.15 14.03
N GLU A 327 -8.82 9.05 14.66
CA GLU A 327 -7.96 8.24 15.51
C GLU A 327 -6.91 7.52 14.66
N VAL A 328 -5.67 7.53 15.16
CA VAL A 328 -4.52 6.92 14.49
C VAL A 328 -3.63 6.19 15.49
N GLY A 329 -2.72 5.35 15.00
CA GLY A 329 -1.92 4.45 15.85
C GLY A 329 -2.70 3.19 16.24
N LEU A 330 -3.68 2.80 15.42
CA LEU A 330 -4.63 1.72 15.70
C LEU A 330 -4.10 0.32 15.31
N LEU A 331 -2.79 0.14 15.23
CA LEU A 331 -2.20 -1.14 14.81
C LEU A 331 -2.62 -2.30 15.73
N SER A 332 -2.79 -2.02 17.03
CA SER A 332 -3.16 -3.02 18.02
C SER A 332 -4.51 -3.68 17.79
N ASN A 333 -5.38 -3.04 17.00
CA ASN A 333 -6.69 -3.59 16.65
C ASN A 333 -6.59 -4.77 15.66
N TYR A 334 -5.39 -5.08 15.18
CA TYR A 334 -5.11 -6.11 14.17
C TYR A 334 -4.18 -7.23 14.69
N TYR A 335 -4.03 -7.35 16.01
CA TYR A 335 -3.14 -8.33 16.66
C TYR A 335 -3.72 -9.72 16.85
#